data_AF-H1W5M5-F1
#
_entry.id   AF-H1W5M5-F1
#
_cell.length_a   1.000
_cell.length_b   1.000
_cell.length_c   1.000
_cell.angle_alpha   90.00
_cell.angle_beta   90.00
_cell.angle_gamma   90.00
#
_symmetry.space_group_name_H-M   'P 1'
#
loop_
_entity.id
_entity.type
_entity.pdbx_description
1 polymer ?
#
loop_
_entity_poly.entity_id
_entity_poly.type
_entity_poly.pdbx_seq_one_letter_code
_entity_poly.pdbx_strand_id
1 'polypeptide(L)'
;MSALPLATDHGDTSLVEDPATLALWRRMCFAAARQGGVDDIERAVYGVLSGDIPSVQKVCKTWDDFMFMHYNALVRTQLDTFVLGQCPPEVSASLRSSFPAFDAVQFHGDATTLEQRLIHKLETSPHTSKEALEPVKALQAAIISKELERHFYEQGVAITLKANSKESSILMPDDFCRDVSVATEKFADFESSGRLRLAVHALIIFGTLDKLVDSPPNSATMSTSSDRREIQENTITLYISLLRLSGLEELIPLYCSRILNTRALQVLSTNLLPITDNEARLLQLSLIRKAGLDVLQFVHYQPASLFRSLGPEAGKTRRFQIVDAGPPSLKYGRSIRTDFFGEDPDTIESIDERLIRSVEWLLLVDEAWPHVFRVGVDIYKYFLKTLRLNAARSFASRVPFSTIMAHRVEFAEQDANDTWWTEDAEFWAGQIEASGAKSLSPSQLGMEARAFRDLECLVKALDTMETIASLTELSKEDPSVKRDFWTKVGNEVKSAKEHVRPLLKQWLRGQEDEDLEALRDMYLPETLLAYVSTLHFAGTTLTRDNFLECMELAATVAEKDSDVADCFMKAARMKELVESFAACSKALAIASGEKKAAGSSSKKLREMGWSRDLWSVKH
;
A
#
# COMPACT_ATOMS: atom_id res chain seq x y z
N MET A 1 55.75 16.89 -24.17
CA MET A 1 55.42 18.31 -23.88
C MET A 1 53.92 18.42 -23.82
N SER A 2 53.36 18.78 -22.66
CA SER A 2 51.93 19.12 -22.57
C SER A 2 51.74 20.52 -23.16
N ALA A 3 50.87 20.66 -24.16
CA ALA A 3 50.58 21.92 -24.85
C ALA A 3 49.52 22.77 -24.12
N LEU A 4 49.37 22.59 -22.81
CA LEU A 4 48.57 23.44 -21.94
C LEU A 4 49.54 24.00 -20.89
N PRO A 5 49.57 25.33 -20.68
CA PRO A 5 50.40 25.89 -19.62
C PRO A 5 49.93 25.31 -18.28
N LEU A 6 50.78 24.50 -17.66
CA LEU A 6 50.53 23.98 -16.32
C LEU A 6 50.74 25.13 -15.33
N ALA A 7 49.83 25.27 -14.36
CA ALA A 7 50.00 26.27 -13.31
C ALA A 7 51.32 26.03 -12.56
N THR A 8 52.18 27.05 -12.51
CA THR A 8 53.35 27.06 -11.62
C THR A 8 52.88 27.31 -10.19
N ASP A 9 53.51 26.66 -9.21
CA ASP A 9 53.15 26.64 -7.76
C ASP A 9 53.02 28.03 -7.07
N HIS A 10 53.29 29.15 -7.77
CA HIS A 10 53.41 30.49 -7.18
C HIS A 10 52.50 31.57 -7.78
N GLY A 11 51.56 31.24 -8.68
CA GLY A 11 50.54 32.21 -9.11
C GLY A 11 51.08 33.41 -9.92
N ASP A 12 52.30 33.33 -10.47
CA ASP A 12 52.83 34.35 -11.37
C ASP A 12 52.10 34.34 -12.72
N THR A 13 51.80 35.54 -13.22
CA THR A 13 50.88 35.82 -14.35
C THR A 13 51.50 35.67 -15.74
N SER A 14 52.65 35.02 -15.88
CA SER A 14 53.24 34.71 -17.20
C SER A 14 53.03 33.24 -17.56
N LEU A 15 51.87 32.95 -18.14
CA LEU A 15 51.46 31.57 -18.48
C LEU A 15 52.19 31.01 -19.72
N VAL A 16 52.81 31.83 -20.57
CA VAL A 16 53.47 31.38 -21.81
C VAL A 16 54.75 32.19 -22.06
N GLU A 17 55.93 31.54 -21.96
CA GLU A 17 57.23 32.19 -22.17
C GLU A 17 57.39 32.77 -23.59
N ASP A 18 56.86 32.10 -24.61
CA ASP A 18 56.81 32.58 -26.00
C ASP A 18 55.47 32.21 -26.68
N PRO A 19 54.48 33.12 -26.68
CA PRO A 19 53.17 32.85 -27.26
C PRO A 19 53.20 32.71 -28.79
N ALA A 20 54.14 33.37 -29.48
CA ALA A 20 54.23 33.30 -30.93
C ALA A 20 54.72 31.91 -31.39
N THR A 21 55.73 31.36 -30.71
CA THR A 21 56.24 30.01 -30.99
C THR A 21 55.20 28.94 -30.71
N LEU A 22 54.44 29.07 -29.61
CA LEU A 22 53.37 28.12 -29.29
C LEU A 22 52.25 28.16 -30.35
N ALA A 23 51.80 29.36 -30.75
CA ALA A 23 50.78 29.53 -31.79
C ALA A 23 51.24 28.99 -33.16
N LEU A 24 52.51 29.19 -33.50
CA LEU A 24 53.11 28.66 -34.73
C LEU A 24 53.19 27.13 -34.70
N TRP A 25 53.72 26.54 -33.62
CA TRP A 25 53.85 25.09 -33.48
C TRP A 25 52.50 24.36 -33.65
N ARG A 26 51.43 24.92 -33.08
CA ARG A 26 50.08 24.35 -33.22
C ARG A 26 49.56 24.41 -34.65
N ARG A 27 49.82 25.50 -35.37
CA ARG A 27 49.47 25.63 -36.79
C ARG A 27 50.29 24.70 -37.67
N MET A 28 51.55 24.43 -37.31
CA MET A 28 52.35 23.39 -37.98
C MET A 28 51.77 22.00 -37.75
N CYS A 29 51.29 21.70 -36.54
CA CYS A 29 50.57 20.47 -36.27
C CYS A 29 49.27 20.38 -37.10
N PHE A 30 48.53 21.48 -37.26
CA PHE A 30 47.35 21.51 -38.14
C PHE A 30 47.70 21.20 -39.60
N ALA A 31 48.77 21.82 -40.13
CA ALA A 31 49.26 21.54 -41.47
C ALA A 31 49.67 20.07 -41.62
N ALA A 32 50.37 19.51 -40.63
CA ALA A 32 50.77 18.10 -40.60
C ALA A 32 49.56 17.15 -40.52
N ALA A 33 48.48 17.51 -39.81
CA ALA A 33 47.26 16.71 -39.76
C ALA A 33 46.55 16.63 -41.13
N ARG A 34 46.54 17.74 -41.89
CA ARG A 34 45.81 17.85 -43.17
C ARG A 34 46.61 17.39 -44.38
N GLN A 35 47.91 17.69 -44.41
CA GLN A 35 48.78 17.49 -45.57
C GLN A 35 49.95 16.54 -45.29
N GLY A 36 50.20 16.24 -44.01
CA GLY A 36 51.22 15.31 -43.55
C GLY A 36 50.64 13.99 -43.05
N GLY A 37 51.48 13.21 -42.38
CA GLY A 37 51.15 11.90 -41.80
C GLY A 37 51.11 10.77 -42.83
N VAL A 38 51.61 9.61 -42.43
CA VAL A 38 51.70 8.38 -43.21
C VAL A 38 50.36 7.62 -43.22
N ASP A 39 49.63 7.63 -42.10
CA ASP A 39 48.34 6.98 -41.94
C ASP A 39 47.30 7.87 -41.21
N ASP A 40 46.07 7.38 -41.09
CA ASP A 40 44.99 8.12 -40.41
C ASP A 40 45.21 8.24 -38.89
N ILE A 41 45.99 7.33 -38.28
CA ILE A 41 46.32 7.38 -36.84
C ILE A 41 47.30 8.52 -36.56
N GLU A 42 48.38 8.63 -37.33
CA GLU A 42 49.36 9.70 -37.22
C GLU A 42 48.73 11.07 -37.50
N ARG A 43 47.88 11.16 -38.53
CA ARG A 43 47.10 12.38 -38.79
C ARG A 43 46.16 12.74 -37.64
N ALA A 44 45.54 11.76 -37.01
CA ALA A 44 44.71 11.99 -35.83
C ALA A 44 45.54 12.48 -34.63
N VAL A 45 46.77 11.98 -34.42
CA VAL A 45 47.66 12.50 -33.37
C VAL A 45 47.92 14.00 -33.58
N TYR A 46 48.31 14.39 -34.80
CA TYR A 46 48.49 15.81 -35.12
C TYR A 46 47.18 16.60 -35.01
N GLY A 47 46.06 16.00 -35.40
CA GLY A 47 44.72 16.57 -35.27
C GLY A 47 44.30 16.82 -33.81
N VAL A 48 44.62 15.92 -32.87
CA VAL A 48 44.37 16.12 -31.44
C VAL A 48 45.22 17.27 -30.90
N LEU A 49 46.48 17.39 -31.33
CA LEU A 49 47.37 18.47 -30.93
C LEU A 49 46.92 19.84 -31.46
N SER A 50 46.42 19.89 -32.71
CA SER A 50 45.98 21.14 -33.33
C SER A 50 44.55 21.54 -33.00
N GLY A 51 43.67 20.56 -32.72
CA GLY A 51 42.23 20.74 -32.60
C GLY A 51 41.46 20.52 -33.91
N ASP A 52 41.97 19.70 -34.84
CA ASP A 52 41.33 19.46 -36.14
C ASP A 52 40.33 18.29 -36.11
N ILE A 53 39.03 18.60 -36.21
CA ILE A 53 37.96 17.60 -36.15
C ILE A 53 38.09 16.55 -37.25
N PRO A 54 38.18 16.89 -38.56
CA PRO A 54 38.13 15.87 -39.62
C PRO A 54 39.29 14.87 -39.60
N SER A 55 40.48 15.26 -39.14
CA SER A 55 41.61 14.34 -39.02
C SER A 55 41.41 13.34 -37.88
N VAL A 56 40.87 13.78 -36.74
CA VAL A 56 40.61 12.92 -35.57
C VAL A 56 39.39 12.03 -35.79
N GLN A 57 38.35 12.54 -36.46
CA GLN A 57 37.08 11.85 -36.65
C GLN A 57 37.23 10.47 -37.30
N LYS A 58 38.22 10.29 -38.18
CA LYS A 58 38.44 9.04 -38.91
C LYS A 58 38.82 7.86 -38.02
N VAL A 59 39.38 8.13 -36.84
CA VAL A 59 39.86 7.08 -35.93
C VAL A 59 38.95 6.91 -34.71
N CYS A 60 37.96 7.79 -34.53
CA CYS A 60 36.97 7.70 -33.45
C CYS A 60 36.08 6.46 -33.63
N LYS A 61 35.86 5.73 -32.52
CA LYS A 61 35.06 4.50 -32.51
C LYS A 61 33.87 4.58 -31.55
N THR A 62 34.07 5.19 -30.39
CA THR A 62 33.07 5.26 -29.31
C THR A 62 32.47 6.66 -29.23
N TRP A 63 31.30 6.77 -28.59
CA TRP A 63 30.69 8.06 -28.25
C TRP A 63 31.67 8.98 -27.50
N ASP A 64 32.48 8.41 -26.58
CA ASP A 64 33.49 9.15 -25.84
C ASP A 64 34.59 9.72 -26.75
N ASP A 65 35.03 8.97 -27.77
CA ASP A 65 36.03 9.46 -28.73
C ASP A 65 35.51 10.66 -29.52
N PHE A 66 34.25 10.59 -29.98
CA PHE A 66 33.60 11.69 -30.70
C PHE A 66 33.37 12.90 -29.78
N MET A 67 32.94 12.69 -28.54
CA MET A 67 32.79 13.77 -27.55
C MET A 67 34.12 14.44 -27.23
N PHE A 68 35.15 13.65 -26.97
CA PHE A 68 36.51 14.15 -26.70
C PHE A 68 37.04 14.97 -27.87
N MET A 69 36.89 14.48 -29.11
CA MET A 69 37.32 15.20 -30.31
C MET A 69 36.70 16.60 -30.39
N HIS A 70 35.38 16.71 -30.22
CA HIS A 70 34.66 17.98 -30.27
C HIS A 70 35.06 18.91 -29.12
N TYR A 71 35.13 18.39 -27.89
CA TYR A 71 35.59 19.13 -26.72
C TYR A 71 37.03 19.65 -26.90
N ASN A 72 37.96 18.78 -27.31
CA ASN A 72 39.35 19.13 -27.55
C ASN A 72 39.46 20.22 -28.63
N ALA A 73 38.73 20.12 -29.74
CA ALA A 73 38.74 21.14 -30.78
C ALA A 73 38.33 22.52 -30.25
N LEU A 74 37.27 22.59 -29.43
CA LEU A 74 36.80 23.84 -28.81
C LEU A 74 37.84 24.44 -27.86
N VAL A 75 38.38 23.64 -26.95
CA VAL A 75 39.44 24.08 -26.01
C VAL A 75 40.66 24.58 -26.78
N ARG A 76 41.04 23.87 -27.84
CA ARG A 76 42.16 24.23 -28.70
C ARG A 76 41.92 25.57 -29.40
N THR A 77 40.75 25.83 -29.98
CA THR A 77 40.44 27.12 -30.61
C THR A 77 40.44 28.27 -29.60
N GLN A 78 39.88 28.07 -28.40
CA GLN A 78 39.88 29.07 -27.34
C GLN A 78 41.29 29.40 -26.84
N LEU A 79 42.11 28.37 -26.61
CA LEU A 79 43.52 28.53 -26.25
C LEU A 79 44.29 29.26 -27.35
N ASP A 80 44.02 28.94 -28.62
CA ASP A 80 44.70 29.59 -29.75
C ASP A 80 44.39 31.09 -29.81
N THR A 81 43.12 31.44 -29.58
CA THR A 81 42.68 32.84 -29.49
C THR A 81 43.34 33.57 -28.32
N PHE A 82 43.41 32.93 -27.16
CA PHE A 82 44.07 33.48 -25.97
C PHE A 82 45.56 33.73 -26.20
N VAL A 83 46.29 32.74 -26.73
CA VAL A 83 47.73 32.84 -27.01
C VAL A 83 48.01 33.93 -28.06
N LEU A 84 47.23 33.96 -29.15
CA LEU A 84 47.35 35.00 -30.17
C LEU A 84 47.03 36.41 -29.67
N GLY A 85 46.22 36.55 -28.62
CA GLY A 85 45.94 37.82 -27.95
C GLY A 85 47.09 38.32 -27.09
N GLN A 86 48.03 37.44 -26.70
CA GLN A 86 49.26 37.81 -26.00
C GLN A 86 50.41 38.17 -26.93
N CYS A 87 50.30 37.85 -28.23
CA CYS A 87 51.28 38.24 -29.24
C CYS A 87 51.13 39.72 -29.64
N PRO A 88 52.21 40.40 -30.08
CA PRO A 88 52.11 41.69 -30.75
C PRO A 88 51.14 41.62 -31.94
N PRO A 89 50.34 42.68 -32.22
CA PRO A 89 49.30 42.64 -33.25
C PRO A 89 49.82 42.26 -34.64
N GLU A 90 51.00 42.73 -35.01
CA GLU A 90 51.65 42.43 -36.29
C GLU A 90 52.01 40.94 -36.43
N VAL A 91 52.56 40.36 -35.37
CA VAL A 91 52.92 38.93 -35.30
C VAL A 91 51.66 38.07 -35.34
N SER A 92 50.63 38.45 -34.59
CA SER A 92 49.32 37.77 -34.59
C SER A 92 48.68 37.79 -35.98
N ALA A 93 48.69 38.95 -36.66
CA ALA A 93 48.16 39.11 -38.01
C ALA A 93 48.95 38.29 -39.04
N SER A 94 50.29 38.28 -38.95
CA SER A 94 51.15 37.48 -39.82
C SER A 94 50.92 35.98 -39.64
N LEU A 95 50.80 35.50 -38.40
CA LEU A 95 50.53 34.10 -38.10
C LEU A 95 49.16 33.64 -38.63
N ARG A 96 48.12 34.48 -38.46
CA ARG A 96 46.77 34.16 -38.97
C ARG A 96 46.72 34.11 -40.51
N SER A 97 47.44 34.98 -41.20
CA SER A 97 47.44 35.04 -42.66
C SER A 97 48.30 33.95 -43.30
N SER A 98 49.46 33.65 -42.69
CA SER A 98 50.43 32.73 -43.27
C SER A 98 50.14 31.27 -42.93
N PHE A 99 49.49 31.02 -41.80
CA PHE A 99 49.32 29.68 -41.26
C PHE A 99 47.89 29.45 -40.75
N PRO A 100 47.05 28.71 -41.50
CA PRO A 100 45.68 28.46 -41.11
C PRO A 100 45.58 27.57 -39.87
N ALA A 101 44.45 27.65 -39.19
CA ALA A 101 44.07 26.77 -38.08
C ALA A 101 42.59 26.38 -38.23
N PHE A 102 42.19 25.28 -37.61
CA PHE A 102 40.79 24.89 -37.52
C PHE A 102 40.06 25.78 -36.51
N ASP A 103 38.96 26.39 -36.93
CA ASP A 103 38.08 27.17 -36.05
C ASP A 103 36.87 26.33 -35.62
N ALA A 104 36.99 25.71 -34.45
CA ALA A 104 35.92 24.89 -33.88
C ALA A 104 34.72 25.73 -33.43
N VAL A 105 34.92 26.98 -33.03
CA VAL A 105 33.83 27.87 -32.61
C VAL A 105 32.96 28.20 -33.81
N GLN A 106 33.58 28.57 -34.93
CA GLN A 106 32.86 28.78 -36.19
C GLN A 106 32.20 27.49 -36.69
N PHE A 107 32.89 26.35 -36.62
CA PHE A 107 32.36 25.06 -37.07
C PHE A 107 31.09 24.64 -36.32
N HIS A 108 31.07 24.83 -34.99
CA HIS A 108 29.90 24.52 -34.19
C HIS A 108 28.83 25.62 -34.25
N GLY A 109 29.19 26.86 -34.56
CA GLY A 109 28.28 27.99 -34.74
C GLY A 109 27.87 28.59 -33.39
N ASP A 110 26.56 28.77 -33.18
CA ASP A 110 26.02 29.40 -31.97
C ASP A 110 26.41 28.65 -30.68
N ALA A 111 27.11 29.36 -29.80
CA ALA A 111 27.60 28.86 -28.53
C ALA A 111 26.48 28.58 -27.51
N THR A 112 25.30 29.21 -27.64
CA THR A 112 24.22 29.03 -26.65
C THR A 112 23.49 27.70 -26.79
N THR A 113 23.51 27.12 -28.00
CA THR A 113 22.85 25.86 -28.34
C THR A 113 23.84 24.74 -28.68
N LEU A 114 25.13 24.97 -28.42
CA LEU A 114 26.21 24.13 -28.90
C LEU A 114 26.13 22.72 -28.32
N GLU A 115 25.93 22.62 -27.01
CA GLU A 115 25.89 21.36 -26.28
C GLU A 115 24.68 20.52 -26.70
N GLN A 116 23.49 21.13 -26.79
CA GLN A 116 22.26 20.43 -27.22
C GLN A 116 22.40 19.92 -28.67
N ARG A 117 22.90 20.75 -29.59
CA ARG A 117 23.09 20.37 -30.99
C ARG A 117 24.14 19.28 -31.15
N LEU A 118 25.23 19.33 -30.39
CA LEU A 118 26.28 18.31 -30.40
C LEU A 118 25.73 16.97 -29.90
N ILE A 119 25.05 16.95 -28.76
CA ILE A 119 24.42 15.74 -28.22
C ILE A 119 23.43 15.16 -29.22
N HIS A 120 22.53 15.98 -29.78
CA HIS A 120 21.56 15.52 -30.77
C HIS A 120 22.22 14.91 -32.02
N LYS A 121 23.34 15.49 -32.47
CA LYS A 121 24.11 14.94 -33.59
C LYS A 121 24.71 13.56 -33.27
N LEU A 122 25.18 13.35 -32.03
CA LEU A 122 25.72 12.06 -31.61
C LEU A 122 24.63 11.01 -31.40
N GLU A 123 23.44 11.42 -30.97
CA GLU A 123 22.27 10.53 -30.86
C GLU A 123 21.75 10.06 -32.23
N THR A 124 21.81 10.93 -33.23
CA THR A 124 21.30 10.63 -34.59
C THR A 124 22.34 10.00 -35.52
N SER A 125 23.62 10.07 -35.16
CA SER A 125 24.72 9.52 -35.94
C SER A 125 24.74 7.98 -35.87
N PRO A 126 24.78 7.26 -37.01
CA PRO A 126 24.81 5.79 -37.03
C PRO A 126 25.99 5.16 -36.27
N HIS A 127 27.10 5.88 -36.13
CA HIS A 127 28.30 5.38 -35.44
C HIS A 127 28.18 5.42 -33.92
N THR A 128 27.39 6.35 -33.39
CA THR A 128 27.34 6.66 -31.96
C THR A 128 25.96 6.47 -31.36
N SER A 129 24.89 6.35 -32.17
CA SER A 129 23.51 6.30 -31.71
C SER A 129 23.27 5.20 -30.70
N LYS A 130 23.76 3.99 -30.95
CA LYS A 130 23.60 2.85 -30.04
C LYS A 130 24.14 3.12 -28.64
N GLU A 131 25.34 3.69 -28.55
CA GLU A 131 25.98 4.03 -27.27
C GLU A 131 25.33 5.27 -26.65
N ALA A 132 25.00 6.29 -27.46
CA ALA A 132 24.35 7.53 -27.03
C ALA A 132 22.97 7.29 -26.39
N LEU A 133 22.25 6.26 -26.87
CA LEU A 133 20.96 5.86 -26.33
C LEU A 133 21.07 4.94 -25.11
N GLU A 134 22.27 4.58 -24.62
CA GLU A 134 22.36 3.84 -23.36
C GLU A 134 22.05 4.75 -22.16
N PRO A 135 21.36 4.26 -21.09
CA PRO A 135 20.90 5.14 -20.00
C PRO A 135 22.00 5.94 -19.30
N VAL A 136 23.20 5.37 -19.18
CA VAL A 136 24.34 6.07 -18.56
C VAL A 136 24.82 7.22 -19.45
N LYS A 137 24.86 7.01 -20.77
CA LYS A 137 25.28 8.02 -21.74
C LYS A 137 24.22 9.08 -21.92
N ALA A 138 22.95 8.70 -21.93
CA ALA A 138 21.82 9.64 -21.95
C ALA A 138 21.84 10.57 -20.72
N LEU A 139 22.16 10.05 -19.52
CA LEU A 139 22.32 10.88 -18.32
C LEU A 139 23.53 11.82 -18.44
N GLN A 140 24.69 11.32 -18.90
CA GLN A 140 25.86 12.16 -19.16
C GLN A 140 25.55 13.28 -20.17
N ALA A 141 24.85 12.93 -21.25
CA ALA A 141 24.40 13.86 -22.28
C ALA A 141 23.51 14.96 -21.68
N ALA A 142 22.54 14.59 -20.82
CA ALA A 142 21.67 15.55 -20.14
C ALA A 142 22.42 16.49 -19.19
N ILE A 143 23.46 16.00 -18.49
CA ILE A 143 24.34 16.85 -17.67
C ILE A 143 25.07 17.87 -18.55
N ILE A 144 25.64 17.42 -19.68
CA ILE A 144 26.41 18.26 -20.60
C ILE A 144 25.51 19.29 -21.29
N SER A 145 24.32 18.88 -21.74
CA SER A 145 23.36 19.74 -22.44
C SER A 145 22.55 20.64 -21.50
N LYS A 146 22.69 20.47 -20.17
CA LYS A 146 21.94 21.17 -19.12
C LYS A 146 20.43 20.91 -19.22
N GLU A 147 20.04 19.70 -19.58
CA GLU A 147 18.64 19.26 -19.76
C GLU A 147 18.23 18.20 -18.72
N LEU A 148 18.75 18.30 -17.49
CA LEU A 148 18.45 17.34 -16.43
C LEU A 148 16.95 17.24 -16.08
N GLU A 149 16.24 18.36 -15.99
CA GLU A 149 14.78 18.36 -15.77
C GLU A 149 14.05 17.51 -16.81
N ARG A 150 14.37 17.74 -18.09
CA ARG A 150 13.76 17.03 -19.22
C ARG A 150 14.11 15.55 -19.17
N HIS A 151 15.37 15.21 -18.93
CA HIS A 151 15.83 13.83 -18.84
C HIS A 151 15.08 13.07 -17.74
N PHE A 152 14.97 13.62 -16.53
CA PHE A 152 14.25 12.95 -15.44
C PHE A 152 12.75 12.91 -15.64
N TYR A 153 12.17 13.89 -16.34
CA TYR A 153 10.77 13.83 -16.75
C TYR A 153 10.54 12.68 -17.73
N GLU A 154 11.32 12.58 -18.81
CA GLU A 154 11.20 11.52 -19.81
C GLU A 154 11.52 10.12 -19.22
N GLN A 155 12.48 10.03 -18.28
CA GLN A 155 12.76 8.85 -17.47
C GLN A 155 11.54 8.42 -16.65
N GLY A 156 10.87 9.38 -16.01
CA GLY A 156 9.63 9.16 -15.27
C GLY A 156 8.50 8.66 -16.18
N VAL A 157 8.32 9.29 -17.36
CA VAL A 157 7.34 8.87 -18.37
C VAL A 157 7.61 7.45 -18.86
N ALA A 158 8.86 7.11 -19.19
CA ALA A 158 9.24 5.77 -19.64
C ALA A 158 8.91 4.70 -18.58
N ILE A 159 9.17 5.01 -17.30
CA ILE A 159 8.80 4.16 -16.17
C ILE A 159 7.29 4.00 -16.06
N THR A 160 6.52 5.09 -16.12
CA THR A 160 5.04 5.07 -16.04
C THR A 160 4.44 4.22 -17.15
N LEU A 161 4.87 4.44 -18.40
CA LEU A 161 4.37 3.70 -19.56
C LEU A 161 4.68 2.21 -19.44
N LYS A 162 5.88 1.84 -18.98
CA LYS A 162 6.24 0.44 -18.75
C LYS A 162 5.43 -0.18 -17.61
N ALA A 163 5.20 0.55 -16.52
CA ALA A 163 4.40 0.10 -15.38
C ALA A 163 2.93 -0.18 -15.74
N ASN A 164 2.38 0.55 -16.73
CA ASN A 164 1.00 0.39 -17.20
C ASN A 164 0.86 -0.47 -18.46
N SER A 165 1.92 -1.13 -18.92
CA SER A 165 1.93 -1.90 -20.18
C SER A 165 1.08 -3.17 -20.14
N LYS A 166 0.87 -3.75 -18.96
CA LYS A 166 0.07 -4.97 -18.75
C LYS A 166 -1.24 -4.69 -18.03
N GLU A 167 -1.14 -4.03 -16.88
CA GLU A 167 -2.25 -3.69 -16.00
C GLU A 167 -2.07 -2.26 -15.50
N SER A 168 -3.16 -1.59 -15.14
CA SER A 168 -3.09 -0.23 -14.60
C SER A 168 -2.36 -0.23 -13.25
N SER A 169 -1.35 0.62 -13.14
CA SER A 169 -0.56 0.80 -11.92
C SER A 169 -1.20 1.84 -11.00
N ILE A 170 -1.67 1.39 -9.84
CA ILE A 170 -2.19 2.27 -8.77
C ILE A 170 -1.10 3.22 -8.26
N LEU A 171 0.17 2.78 -8.27
CA LEU A 171 1.29 3.55 -7.74
C LEU A 171 1.83 4.59 -8.74
N MET A 172 1.62 4.36 -10.03
CA MET A 172 2.13 5.20 -11.11
C MET A 172 1.05 5.33 -12.20
N PRO A 173 -0.03 6.09 -11.96
CA PRO A 173 -1.09 6.28 -12.96
C PRO A 173 -0.53 7.00 -14.20
N ASP A 174 -1.08 6.67 -15.38
CA ASP A 174 -0.59 7.13 -16.68
C ASP A 174 -1.38 8.30 -17.29
N ASP A 175 -2.28 8.92 -16.52
CA ASP A 175 -3.24 9.95 -16.98
C ASP A 175 -2.56 11.10 -17.77
N PHE A 176 -1.33 11.44 -17.41
CA PHE A 176 -0.56 12.54 -18.03
C PHE A 176 0.53 12.07 -19.01
N CYS A 177 0.65 10.77 -19.26
CA CYS A 177 1.77 10.17 -20.00
C CYS A 177 1.36 9.46 -21.30
N ARG A 178 0.08 9.12 -21.50
CA ARG A 178 -0.37 8.26 -22.62
C ARG A 178 0.03 8.76 -24.02
N ASP A 179 0.00 10.07 -24.23
CA ASP A 179 0.29 10.67 -25.54
C ASP A 179 1.76 11.12 -25.68
N VAL A 180 2.61 10.86 -24.68
CA VAL A 180 4.00 11.31 -24.67
C VAL A 180 4.90 10.22 -25.28
N SER A 181 5.51 10.53 -26.42
CA SER A 181 6.49 9.65 -27.07
C SER A 181 7.88 9.84 -26.45
N VAL A 182 8.46 8.76 -25.92
CA VAL A 182 9.82 8.74 -25.36
C VAL A 182 10.60 7.56 -25.92
N ALA A 183 11.89 7.77 -26.20
CA ALA A 183 12.81 6.69 -26.57
C ALA A 183 13.18 5.89 -25.32
N THR A 184 12.42 4.86 -25.01
CA THR A 184 12.52 4.06 -23.78
C THR A 184 13.91 3.46 -23.55
N GLU A 185 14.65 3.18 -24.62
CA GLU A 185 16.03 2.67 -24.60
C GLU A 185 17.00 3.60 -23.83
N LYS A 186 16.71 4.93 -23.82
CA LYS A 186 17.51 5.96 -23.12
C LYS A 186 17.39 5.91 -21.61
N PHE A 187 16.46 5.14 -21.07
CA PHE A 187 16.05 5.25 -19.68
C PHE A 187 16.23 3.94 -18.93
N ALA A 188 16.64 4.07 -17.68
CA ALA A 188 16.83 2.93 -16.80
C ALA A 188 15.48 2.42 -16.28
N ASP A 189 15.44 1.14 -15.94
CA ASP A 189 14.20 0.45 -15.59
C ASP A 189 14.47 -0.68 -14.58
N PHE A 190 13.45 -1.51 -14.36
CA PHE A 190 13.56 -2.63 -13.43
C PHE A 190 14.58 -3.69 -13.88
N GLU A 191 14.74 -3.92 -15.18
CA GLU A 191 15.68 -4.90 -15.74
C GLU A 191 17.13 -4.44 -15.60
N SER A 192 17.35 -3.12 -15.55
CA SER A 192 18.64 -2.49 -15.41
C SER A 192 18.87 -1.87 -14.02
N SER A 193 18.66 -2.65 -12.96
CA SER A 193 18.74 -2.22 -11.56
C SER A 193 19.94 -1.33 -11.20
N GLY A 194 21.14 -1.65 -11.71
CA GLY A 194 22.34 -0.83 -11.49
C GLY A 194 22.28 0.55 -12.15
N ARG A 195 21.69 0.65 -13.35
CA ARG A 195 21.46 1.92 -14.06
C ARG A 195 20.34 2.72 -13.40
N LEU A 196 19.29 2.05 -12.94
CA LEU A 196 18.19 2.68 -12.20
C LEU A 196 18.71 3.29 -10.89
N ARG A 197 19.54 2.54 -10.16
CA ARG A 197 20.22 3.05 -8.96
C ARG A 197 21.02 4.32 -9.28
N LEU A 198 21.79 4.33 -10.37
CA LEU A 198 22.53 5.53 -10.78
C LEU A 198 21.60 6.71 -11.06
N ALA A 199 20.54 6.52 -11.85
CA ALA A 199 19.57 7.56 -12.18
C ALA A 199 18.90 8.14 -10.92
N VAL A 200 18.48 7.29 -9.99
CA VAL A 200 17.87 7.69 -8.70
C VAL A 200 18.83 8.53 -7.87
N HIS A 201 20.08 8.09 -7.72
CA HIS A 201 21.06 8.81 -6.92
C HIS A 201 21.43 10.14 -7.59
N ALA A 202 21.55 10.17 -8.91
CA ALA A 202 21.76 11.41 -9.65
C ALA A 202 20.60 12.39 -9.43
N LEU A 203 19.35 11.93 -9.55
CA LEU A 203 18.15 12.75 -9.30
C LEU A 203 18.15 13.35 -7.89
N ILE A 204 18.44 12.53 -6.88
CA ILE A 204 18.49 12.98 -5.48
C ILE A 204 19.63 13.97 -5.26
N ILE A 205 20.84 13.69 -5.77
CA ILE A 205 22.01 14.55 -5.59
C ILE A 205 21.80 15.89 -6.28
N PHE A 206 21.49 15.90 -7.58
CA PHE A 206 21.29 17.14 -8.33
C PHE A 206 20.08 17.92 -7.83
N GLY A 207 18.96 17.25 -7.51
CA GLY A 207 17.80 17.89 -6.91
C GLY A 207 18.04 18.43 -5.49
N THR A 208 19.04 17.92 -4.76
CA THR A 208 19.46 18.48 -3.48
C THR A 208 20.41 19.66 -3.68
N LEU A 209 21.34 19.58 -4.64
CA LEU A 209 22.23 20.69 -5.01
C LEU A 209 21.43 21.92 -5.48
N ASP A 210 20.37 21.71 -6.26
CA ASP A 210 19.47 22.78 -6.71
C ASP A 210 18.85 23.56 -5.55
N LYS A 211 18.65 22.93 -4.38
CA LYS A 211 18.12 23.60 -3.18
C LYS A 211 19.17 24.38 -2.40
N LEU A 212 20.46 24.09 -2.61
CA LEU A 212 21.58 24.76 -1.92
C LEU A 212 22.04 26.01 -2.66
N VAL A 213 21.73 26.13 -3.96
CA VAL A 213 22.08 27.30 -4.76
C VAL A 213 20.94 28.32 -4.63
N ASP A 214 21.23 29.50 -4.06
CA ASP A 214 20.29 30.62 -3.83
C ASP A 214 19.80 31.31 -5.13
N SER A 215 19.54 30.58 -6.22
CA SER A 215 19.07 31.13 -7.51
C SER A 215 17.62 30.73 -7.83
N PRO A 216 16.86 31.55 -8.60
CA PRO A 216 15.40 31.72 -8.49
C PRO A 216 14.60 30.64 -9.27
N PRO A 217 13.25 30.74 -9.35
CA PRO A 217 12.30 29.76 -8.80
C PRO A 217 12.28 28.36 -9.47
N ASN A 218 13.09 28.10 -10.51
CA ASN A 218 13.07 26.89 -11.32
C ASN A 218 14.31 26.02 -11.05
N SER A 219 14.12 24.88 -10.39
CA SER A 219 15.18 23.88 -10.21
C SER A 219 15.59 23.31 -11.57
N ALA A 220 16.90 23.18 -11.80
CA ALA A 220 17.47 22.69 -13.05
C ALA A 220 17.24 21.17 -13.27
N THR A 221 16.94 20.46 -12.19
CA THR A 221 16.74 19.02 -12.12
C THR A 221 15.28 18.64 -11.86
N MET A 222 14.63 19.31 -10.91
CA MET A 222 13.26 19.02 -10.50
C MET A 222 12.30 20.08 -11.03
N SER A 223 11.20 19.64 -11.62
CA SER A 223 10.16 20.55 -12.09
C SER A 223 9.51 21.30 -10.93
N THR A 224 9.14 22.55 -11.16
CA THR A 224 8.30 23.34 -10.25
C THR A 224 6.82 22.96 -10.36
N SER A 225 6.42 22.43 -11.51
CA SER A 225 5.06 21.93 -11.72
C SER A 225 4.86 20.62 -10.94
N SER A 226 3.78 20.55 -10.14
CA SER A 226 3.48 19.39 -9.31
C SER A 226 3.36 18.11 -10.15
N ASP A 227 2.67 18.18 -11.30
CA ASP A 227 2.39 17.02 -12.14
C ASP A 227 3.67 16.45 -12.77
N ARG A 228 4.54 17.30 -13.34
CA ARG A 228 5.82 16.82 -13.90
C ARG A 228 6.75 16.32 -12.81
N ARG A 229 6.76 16.99 -11.65
CA ARG A 229 7.55 16.57 -10.50
C ARG A 229 7.13 15.19 -10.01
N GLU A 230 5.83 14.94 -9.92
CA GLU A 230 5.29 13.64 -9.56
C GLU A 230 5.74 12.55 -10.54
N ILE A 231 5.76 12.85 -11.84
CA ILE A 231 6.28 11.95 -12.87
C ILE A 231 7.78 11.70 -12.69
N GLN A 232 8.60 12.74 -12.43
CA GLN A 232 10.02 12.57 -12.14
C GLN A 232 10.26 11.66 -10.93
N GLU A 233 9.44 11.83 -9.88
CA GLU A 233 9.48 11.03 -8.65
C GLU A 233 9.15 9.55 -8.89
N ASN A 234 8.51 9.16 -10.02
CA ASN A 234 8.35 7.75 -10.41
C ASN A 234 9.70 7.01 -10.51
N THR A 235 10.78 7.71 -10.82
CA THR A 235 12.14 7.15 -10.81
C THR A 235 12.52 6.61 -9.42
N ILE A 236 12.27 7.41 -8.39
CA ILE A 236 12.51 7.02 -6.99
C ILE A 236 11.50 5.95 -6.55
N THR A 237 10.23 6.09 -6.94
CA THR A 237 9.15 5.13 -6.61
C THR A 237 9.41 3.73 -7.19
N LEU A 238 9.91 3.63 -8.43
CA LEU A 238 10.28 2.34 -9.03
C LEU A 238 11.42 1.69 -8.25
N TYR A 239 12.43 2.49 -7.88
CA TYR A 239 13.55 1.99 -7.10
C TYR A 239 13.15 1.54 -5.69
N ILE A 240 12.21 2.25 -5.04
CA ILE A 240 11.63 1.80 -3.77
C ILE A 240 10.95 0.43 -3.92
N SER A 241 10.22 0.22 -5.02
CA SER A 241 9.58 -1.07 -5.32
C SER A 241 10.63 -2.17 -5.56
N LEU A 242 11.75 -1.84 -6.21
CA LEU A 242 12.89 -2.74 -6.37
C LEU A 242 13.56 -3.08 -5.04
N LEU A 243 13.71 -2.12 -4.12
CA LEU A 243 14.26 -2.36 -2.78
C LEU A 243 13.40 -3.37 -2.01
N ARG A 244 12.08 -3.20 -2.05
CA ARG A 244 11.14 -4.17 -1.46
C ARG A 244 11.33 -5.56 -2.07
N LEU A 245 11.33 -5.67 -3.39
CA LEU A 245 11.49 -6.97 -4.07
C LEU A 245 12.87 -7.61 -3.84
N SER A 246 13.86 -6.82 -3.43
CA SER A 246 15.21 -7.29 -3.08
C SER A 246 15.37 -7.61 -1.59
N GLY A 247 14.31 -7.50 -0.77
CA GLY A 247 14.39 -7.70 0.69
C GLY A 247 15.20 -6.64 1.42
N LEU A 248 15.27 -5.43 0.87
CA LEU A 248 15.96 -4.27 1.46
C LEU A 248 14.95 -3.25 1.97
N GLU A 249 13.89 -3.72 2.65
CA GLU A 249 12.80 -2.85 3.08
C GLU A 249 13.26 -1.75 4.05
N GLU A 250 14.31 -1.98 4.83
CA GLU A 250 14.84 -0.99 5.80
C GLU A 250 15.28 0.33 5.15
N LEU A 251 15.62 0.30 3.86
CA LEU A 251 16.04 1.50 3.14
C LEU A 251 14.84 2.33 2.64
N ILE A 252 13.65 1.74 2.55
CA ILE A 252 12.47 2.35 1.93
C ILE A 252 12.13 3.72 2.55
N PRO A 253 12.07 3.88 3.90
CA PRO A 253 11.71 5.17 4.49
C PRO A 253 12.67 6.31 4.12
N LEU A 254 13.96 6.00 3.99
CA LEU A 254 14.97 6.99 3.59
C LEU A 254 14.71 7.53 2.19
N TYR A 255 14.40 6.67 1.22
CA TYR A 255 14.09 7.10 -0.15
C TYR A 255 12.72 7.80 -0.23
N CYS A 256 11.72 7.35 0.52
CA CYS A 256 10.43 8.04 0.62
C CYS A 256 10.57 9.48 1.16
N SER A 257 11.56 9.76 2.02
CA SER A 257 11.82 11.13 2.51
C SER A 257 12.30 12.11 1.43
N ARG A 258 12.62 11.62 0.22
CA ARG A 258 13.10 12.45 -0.90
C ARG A 258 12.02 12.87 -1.89
N ILE A 259 10.80 12.31 -1.78
CA ILE A 259 9.66 12.64 -2.64
C ILE A 259 8.62 13.49 -1.90
N LEU A 260 7.60 14.00 -2.60
CA LEU A 260 6.55 14.82 -1.98
C LEU A 260 5.81 14.06 -0.87
N ASN A 261 5.48 14.73 0.25
CA ASN A 261 5.00 14.07 1.47
C ASN A 261 3.73 13.21 1.24
N THR A 262 2.71 13.75 0.56
CA THR A 262 1.47 13.01 0.26
C THR A 262 1.74 11.74 -0.54
N ARG A 263 2.65 11.82 -1.51
CA ARG A 263 3.11 10.70 -2.34
C ARG A 263 3.98 9.72 -1.55
N ALA A 264 4.83 10.21 -0.66
CA ALA A 264 5.64 9.38 0.24
C ALA A 264 4.77 8.44 1.08
N LEU A 265 3.65 8.93 1.62
CA LEU A 265 2.70 8.10 2.38
C LEU A 265 2.09 6.99 1.51
N GLN A 266 1.73 7.28 0.25
CA GLN A 266 1.21 6.29 -0.70
C GLN A 266 2.24 5.20 -1.03
N VAL A 267 3.47 5.62 -1.32
CA VAL A 267 4.57 4.73 -1.67
C VAL A 267 4.97 3.85 -0.49
N LEU A 268 5.06 4.43 0.72
CA LEU A 268 5.26 3.68 1.96
C LEU A 268 4.15 2.65 2.17
N SER A 269 2.89 3.08 2.09
CA SER A 269 1.73 2.22 2.33
C SER A 269 1.68 1.04 1.36
N THR A 270 2.01 1.26 0.10
CA THR A 270 2.00 0.19 -0.91
C THR A 270 3.13 -0.82 -0.67
N ASN A 271 4.31 -0.35 -0.25
CA ASN A 271 5.49 -1.21 -0.16
C ASN A 271 5.67 -1.88 1.21
N LEU A 272 5.24 -1.25 2.31
CA LEU A 272 5.44 -1.77 3.66
C LEU A 272 4.24 -2.57 4.19
N LEU A 273 3.02 -2.28 3.74
CA LEU A 273 1.81 -3.01 4.18
C LEU A 273 1.91 -4.54 4.04
N PRO A 274 2.62 -5.11 3.05
CA PRO A 274 2.80 -6.56 2.93
C PRO A 274 3.63 -7.21 4.04
N ILE A 275 4.39 -6.45 4.85
CA ILE A 275 5.16 -6.97 5.97
C ILE A 275 4.20 -7.53 7.03
N THR A 276 4.42 -8.78 7.44
CA THR A 276 3.60 -9.50 8.42
C THR A 276 4.25 -9.62 9.80
N ASP A 277 5.58 -9.63 9.86
CA ASP A 277 6.31 -9.74 11.13
C ASP A 277 6.24 -8.45 11.96
N ASN A 278 5.89 -8.58 13.23
CA ASN A 278 5.68 -7.42 14.12
C ASN A 278 6.99 -6.70 14.48
N GLU A 279 8.10 -7.43 14.64
CA GLU A 279 9.39 -6.79 14.94
C GLU A 279 9.87 -5.96 13.74
N ALA A 280 9.74 -6.50 12.53
CA ALA A 280 10.01 -5.78 11.28
C ALA A 280 9.10 -4.55 11.11
N ARG A 281 7.81 -4.64 11.45
CA ARG A 281 6.91 -3.47 11.43
C ARG A 281 7.36 -2.39 12.40
N LEU A 282 7.69 -2.73 13.64
CA LEU A 282 8.19 -1.78 14.64
C LEU A 282 9.52 -1.13 14.20
N LEU A 283 10.43 -1.93 13.63
CA LEU A 283 11.66 -1.41 13.04
C LEU A 283 11.35 -0.39 11.93
N GLN A 284 10.43 -0.70 11.02
CA GLN A 284 10.02 0.23 9.97
C GLN A 284 9.41 1.53 10.51
N LEU A 285 8.54 1.46 11.52
CA LEU A 285 8.01 2.66 12.18
C LEU A 285 9.13 3.55 12.75
N SER A 286 10.16 2.93 13.34
CA SER A 286 11.34 3.64 13.82
C SER A 286 12.12 4.32 12.69
N LEU A 287 12.25 3.64 11.54
CA LEU A 287 12.96 4.13 10.37
C LEU A 287 12.20 5.26 9.65
N ILE A 288 10.86 5.17 9.58
CA ILE A 288 9.98 6.25 9.10
C ILE A 288 10.19 7.52 9.93
N ARG A 289 10.15 7.39 11.27
CA ARG A 289 10.41 8.51 12.18
C ARG A 289 11.83 9.08 11.98
N LYS A 290 12.85 8.22 11.89
CA LYS A 290 14.24 8.63 11.67
C LYS A 290 14.46 9.33 10.33
N ALA A 291 13.69 8.97 9.31
CA ALA A 291 13.70 9.61 8.00
C ALA A 291 12.99 10.98 7.98
N GLY A 292 12.37 11.40 9.09
CA GLY A 292 11.62 12.65 9.21
C GLY A 292 10.21 12.59 8.65
N LEU A 293 9.67 11.38 8.43
CA LEU A 293 8.30 11.17 7.96
C LEU A 293 7.37 10.95 9.15
N ASP A 294 6.12 11.38 9.00
CA ASP A 294 5.11 11.31 10.06
C ASP A 294 4.50 9.90 10.13
N VAL A 295 4.80 9.21 11.24
CA VAL A 295 4.32 7.86 11.53
C VAL A 295 2.81 7.82 11.71
N LEU A 296 2.23 8.82 12.37
CA LEU A 296 0.80 8.89 12.64
C LEU A 296 0.03 9.12 11.33
N GLN A 297 0.49 10.05 10.49
CA GLN A 297 -0.08 10.25 9.15
C GLN A 297 0.05 9.00 8.29
N PHE A 298 1.17 8.27 8.36
CA PHE A 298 1.36 7.03 7.62
C PHE A 298 0.33 5.96 7.98
N VAL A 299 0.12 5.67 9.26
CA VAL A 299 -0.84 4.63 9.67
C VAL A 299 -2.29 5.03 9.41
N HIS A 300 -2.63 6.33 9.49
CA HIS A 300 -3.96 6.82 9.10
C HIS A 300 -4.18 6.82 7.59
N TYR A 301 -3.14 7.10 6.81
CA TYR A 301 -3.23 7.14 5.35
C TYR A 301 -3.59 5.78 4.77
N GLN A 302 -3.06 4.69 5.33
CA GLN A 302 -3.25 3.33 4.82
C GLN A 302 -4.73 2.94 4.62
N PRO A 303 -5.59 2.88 5.66
CA PRO A 303 -6.99 2.51 5.48
C PRO A 303 -7.73 3.52 4.62
N ALA A 304 -7.50 4.83 4.80
CA ALA A 304 -8.18 5.87 4.04
C ALA A 304 -7.90 5.77 2.52
N SER A 305 -6.66 5.45 2.14
CA SER A 305 -6.27 5.23 0.75
C SER A 305 -6.91 3.96 0.17
N LEU A 306 -6.92 2.86 0.94
CA LEU A 306 -7.55 1.61 0.53
C LEU A 306 -9.05 1.79 0.31
N PHE A 307 -9.77 2.45 1.23
CA PHE A 307 -11.19 2.77 1.07
C PHE A 307 -11.47 3.63 -0.17
N ARG A 308 -10.61 4.61 -0.47
CA ARG A 308 -10.75 5.42 -1.69
C ARG A 308 -10.54 4.61 -2.96
N SER A 309 -9.71 3.57 -2.90
CA SER A 309 -9.46 2.67 -4.04
C SER A 309 -10.58 1.66 -4.25
N LEU A 310 -11.50 1.51 -3.28
CA LEU A 310 -12.67 0.66 -3.46
C LEU A 310 -13.59 1.29 -4.50
N GLY A 311 -13.86 0.54 -5.58
CA GLY A 311 -14.75 0.98 -6.64
C GLY A 311 -16.23 1.06 -6.21
N PRO A 312 -17.14 1.42 -7.14
CA PRO A 312 -18.57 1.59 -6.84
C PRO A 312 -19.27 0.32 -6.32
N GLU A 313 -18.67 -0.86 -6.51
CA GLU A 313 -19.15 -2.13 -5.95
C GLU A 313 -19.14 -2.15 -4.41
N ALA A 314 -18.30 -1.35 -3.75
CA ALA A 314 -18.24 -1.30 -2.29
C ALA A 314 -19.49 -0.70 -1.64
N GLY A 315 -20.28 0.06 -2.40
CA GLY A 315 -21.56 0.61 -1.93
C GLY A 315 -22.76 -0.32 -2.10
N LYS A 316 -22.62 -1.45 -2.80
CA LYS A 316 -23.75 -2.34 -3.12
C LYS A 316 -24.00 -3.35 -1.99
N THR A 317 -25.06 -3.14 -1.23
CA THR A 317 -25.55 -4.12 -0.25
C THR A 317 -26.15 -5.32 -0.97
N ARG A 318 -25.61 -6.52 -0.70
CA ARG A 318 -26.13 -7.79 -1.19
C ARG A 318 -27.05 -8.41 -0.15
N ARG A 319 -28.06 -9.15 -0.59
CA ARG A 319 -29.01 -9.82 0.32
C ARG A 319 -28.36 -11.01 1.02
N PHE A 320 -28.37 -11.00 2.35
CA PHE A 320 -27.91 -12.12 3.17
C PHE A 320 -29.05 -13.10 3.44
N GLN A 321 -28.80 -14.40 3.26
CA GLN A 321 -29.72 -15.49 3.63
C GLN A 321 -28.96 -16.82 3.77
N ILE A 322 -29.04 -17.45 4.95
CA ILE A 322 -28.35 -18.70 5.30
C ILE A 322 -29.31 -19.81 5.76
N VAL A 323 -30.55 -19.48 6.13
CA VAL A 323 -31.60 -20.39 6.54
C VAL A 323 -32.55 -20.65 5.37
N ASP A 324 -32.86 -21.93 5.14
CA ASP A 324 -33.75 -22.33 4.07
C ASP A 324 -35.22 -22.00 4.39
N ALA A 325 -36.01 -21.73 3.34
CA ALA A 325 -37.42 -21.34 3.45
C ALA A 325 -38.38 -22.48 3.87
N GLY A 326 -37.87 -23.71 4.01
CA GLY A 326 -38.66 -24.88 4.38
C GLY A 326 -39.12 -24.87 5.85
N PRO A 327 -40.15 -25.66 6.21
CA PRO A 327 -40.57 -25.80 7.60
C PRO A 327 -39.48 -26.47 8.45
N PRO A 328 -39.39 -26.16 9.75
CA PRO A 328 -38.44 -26.80 10.66
C PRO A 328 -38.68 -28.31 10.74
N SER A 329 -37.61 -29.08 10.61
CA SER A 329 -37.63 -30.53 10.84
C SER A 329 -37.75 -30.85 12.34
N LEU A 330 -38.32 -32.02 12.66
CA LEU A 330 -38.47 -32.45 14.06
C LEU A 330 -37.13 -32.63 14.78
N LYS A 331 -36.07 -33.06 14.06
CA LYS A 331 -34.77 -33.38 14.66
C LYS A 331 -33.76 -32.23 14.58
N TYR A 332 -33.73 -31.48 13.48
CA TYR A 332 -32.65 -30.54 13.17
C TYR A 332 -33.10 -29.07 13.11
N GLY A 333 -34.37 -28.77 13.34
CA GLY A 333 -34.90 -27.42 13.12
C GLY A 333 -34.90 -27.05 11.64
N ARG A 334 -34.80 -25.75 11.32
CA ARG A 334 -34.65 -25.29 9.92
C ARG A 334 -33.21 -25.55 9.46
N SER A 335 -33.07 -25.87 8.18
CA SER A 335 -31.78 -26.13 7.56
C SER A 335 -30.98 -24.82 7.45
N ILE A 336 -29.71 -24.87 7.85
CA ILE A 336 -28.73 -23.80 7.70
C ILE A 336 -27.77 -24.25 6.60
N ARG A 337 -27.48 -23.37 5.63
CA ARG A 337 -26.51 -23.62 4.58
C ARG A 337 -25.13 -23.88 5.18
N THR A 338 -24.38 -24.81 4.62
CA THR A 338 -22.96 -25.00 4.93
C THR A 338 -22.11 -24.10 4.05
N ASP A 339 -20.86 -23.88 4.46
CA ASP A 339 -19.82 -23.22 3.66
C ASP A 339 -20.20 -21.83 3.12
N PHE A 340 -21.05 -21.09 3.86
CA PHE A 340 -21.51 -19.76 3.46
C PHE A 340 -20.46 -18.66 3.71
N PHE A 341 -19.43 -18.91 4.52
CA PHE A 341 -18.21 -18.10 4.56
C PHE A 341 -17.29 -18.38 3.36
N GLY A 342 -17.45 -19.53 2.70
CA GLY A 342 -16.63 -19.99 1.58
C GLY A 342 -15.95 -21.32 1.88
N GLU A 343 -15.60 -22.04 0.81
CA GLU A 343 -15.02 -23.40 0.90
C GLU A 343 -13.60 -23.42 1.51
N ASP A 344 -12.82 -22.37 1.27
CA ASP A 344 -11.45 -22.23 1.80
C ASP A 344 -11.38 -21.06 2.80
N PRO A 345 -11.16 -21.34 4.10
CA PRO A 345 -11.06 -20.31 5.13
C PRO A 345 -9.85 -19.39 4.98
N ASP A 346 -8.80 -19.82 4.28
CA ASP A 346 -7.59 -19.00 4.10
C ASP A 346 -7.67 -18.12 2.83
N THR A 347 -8.64 -18.35 1.96
CA THR A 347 -8.81 -17.59 0.71
C THR A 347 -9.54 -16.27 0.96
N ILE A 348 -8.77 -15.17 0.98
CA ILE A 348 -9.26 -13.79 1.12
C ILE A 348 -8.78 -12.96 -0.08
N GLU A 349 -9.59 -12.03 -0.56
CA GLU A 349 -9.14 -11.13 -1.63
C GLU A 349 -7.98 -10.23 -1.17
N SER A 350 -7.06 -9.93 -2.10
CA SER A 350 -5.87 -9.13 -1.81
C SER A 350 -6.20 -7.76 -1.19
N ILE A 351 -7.29 -7.12 -1.63
CA ILE A 351 -7.71 -5.83 -1.07
C ILE A 351 -8.24 -5.95 0.36
N ASP A 352 -8.98 -7.02 0.67
CA ASP A 352 -9.53 -7.30 1.99
C ASP A 352 -8.41 -7.61 2.99
N GLU A 353 -7.44 -8.43 2.58
CA GLU A 353 -6.24 -8.73 3.36
C GLU A 353 -5.42 -7.46 3.67
N ARG A 354 -5.32 -6.54 2.70
CA ARG A 354 -4.66 -5.24 2.88
C ARG A 354 -5.41 -4.34 3.87
N LEU A 355 -6.74 -4.34 3.86
CA LEU A 355 -7.56 -3.61 4.84
C LEU A 355 -7.31 -4.14 6.26
N ILE A 356 -7.31 -5.46 6.46
CA ILE A 356 -7.01 -6.08 7.76
C ILE A 356 -5.62 -5.66 8.24
N ARG A 357 -4.59 -5.77 7.39
CA ARG A 357 -3.22 -5.37 7.74
C ARG A 357 -3.11 -3.90 8.10
N SER A 358 -3.88 -3.02 7.46
CA SER A 358 -3.82 -1.59 7.77
C SER A 358 -4.23 -1.29 9.22
N VAL A 359 -5.14 -2.09 9.79
CA VAL A 359 -5.53 -2.02 11.20
C VAL A 359 -4.45 -2.59 12.11
N GLU A 360 -3.79 -3.67 11.71
CA GLU A 360 -2.64 -4.21 12.46
C GLU A 360 -1.51 -3.18 12.58
N TRP A 361 -1.25 -2.40 11.53
CA TRP A 361 -0.29 -1.29 11.58
C TRP A 361 -0.76 -0.15 12.49
N LEU A 362 -2.04 0.21 12.46
CA LEU A 362 -2.62 1.20 13.39
C LEU A 362 -2.43 0.78 14.85
N LEU A 363 -2.59 -0.50 15.15
CA LEU A 363 -2.42 -1.04 16.51
C LEU A 363 -0.99 -0.96 17.04
N LEU A 364 0.02 -0.75 16.18
CA LEU A 364 1.41 -0.61 16.61
C LEU A 364 1.78 0.83 17.03
N VAL A 365 0.90 1.81 16.83
CA VAL A 365 1.14 3.22 17.15
C VAL A 365 0.21 3.67 18.27
N ASP A 366 0.80 4.07 19.40
CA ASP A 366 0.05 4.43 20.62
C ASP A 366 -0.91 5.60 20.42
N GLU A 367 -0.54 6.59 19.61
CA GLU A 367 -1.39 7.74 19.29
C GLU A 367 -2.55 7.38 18.33
N ALA A 368 -2.42 6.27 17.60
CA ALA A 368 -3.36 5.89 16.54
C ALA A 368 -4.39 4.85 16.97
N TRP A 369 -4.08 4.01 17.98
CA TRP A 369 -4.91 2.86 18.35
C TRP A 369 -6.39 3.20 18.61
N PRO A 370 -6.78 4.36 19.19
CA PRO A 370 -8.21 4.64 19.41
C PRO A 370 -9.02 4.69 18.11
N HIS A 371 -8.38 5.04 16.98
CA HIS A 371 -9.02 5.09 15.67
C HIS A 371 -9.29 3.70 15.07
N VAL A 372 -8.75 2.63 15.68
CA VAL A 372 -8.99 1.25 15.24
C VAL A 372 -10.47 0.90 15.30
N PHE A 373 -11.22 1.41 16.29
CA PHE A 373 -12.64 1.12 16.37
C PHE A 373 -13.42 1.71 15.20
N ARG A 374 -13.20 2.99 14.89
CA ARG A 374 -13.80 3.63 13.72
C ARG A 374 -13.46 2.92 12.42
N VAL A 375 -12.16 2.73 12.15
CA VAL A 375 -11.69 2.08 10.92
C VAL A 375 -12.19 0.64 10.84
N GLY A 376 -12.21 -0.07 11.96
CA GLY A 376 -12.69 -1.44 12.05
C GLY A 376 -14.19 -1.58 11.83
N VAL A 377 -15.00 -0.64 12.35
CA VAL A 377 -16.43 -0.56 12.04
C VAL A 377 -16.64 -0.36 10.54
N ASP A 378 -15.89 0.56 9.90
CA ASP A 378 -15.97 0.77 8.46
C ASP A 378 -15.58 -0.48 7.65
N ILE A 379 -14.57 -1.23 8.10
CA ILE A 379 -14.15 -2.50 7.50
C ILE A 379 -15.24 -3.57 7.66
N TYR A 380 -15.80 -3.75 8.87
CA TYR A 380 -16.89 -4.68 9.09
C TYR A 380 -18.11 -4.33 8.24
N LYS A 381 -18.49 -3.05 8.16
CA LYS A 381 -19.57 -2.59 7.29
C LYS A 381 -19.33 -2.98 5.84
N TYR A 382 -18.13 -2.70 5.33
CA TYR A 382 -17.75 -3.07 3.97
C TYR A 382 -17.87 -4.59 3.74
N PHE A 383 -17.27 -5.41 4.61
CA PHE A 383 -17.30 -6.86 4.45
C PHE A 383 -18.71 -7.43 4.55
N LEU A 384 -19.50 -6.99 5.53
CA LEU A 384 -20.85 -7.49 5.76
C LEU A 384 -21.84 -7.03 4.68
N LYS A 385 -21.73 -5.80 4.17
CA LYS A 385 -22.59 -5.33 3.06
C LYS A 385 -22.32 -6.07 1.75
N THR A 386 -21.05 -6.39 1.49
CA THR A 386 -20.62 -7.04 0.24
C THR A 386 -20.57 -8.57 0.32
N LEU A 387 -20.94 -9.15 1.47
CA LEU A 387 -20.89 -10.59 1.77
C LEU A 387 -19.48 -11.19 1.69
N ARG A 388 -18.44 -10.42 2.03
CA ARG A 388 -17.06 -10.88 2.20
C ARG A 388 -16.89 -11.53 3.57
N LEU A 389 -17.69 -12.56 3.85
CA LEU A 389 -17.79 -13.14 5.19
C LEU A 389 -16.46 -13.76 5.65
N ASN A 390 -15.70 -14.40 4.74
CA ASN A 390 -14.38 -14.92 5.10
C ASN A 390 -13.40 -13.83 5.56
N ALA A 391 -13.41 -12.68 4.89
CA ALA A 391 -12.60 -11.52 5.30
C ALA A 391 -13.04 -11.00 6.67
N ALA A 392 -14.35 -10.95 6.93
CA ALA A 392 -14.88 -10.58 8.25
C ALA A 392 -14.43 -11.56 9.35
N ARG A 393 -14.47 -12.88 9.09
CA ARG A 393 -13.97 -13.91 10.00
C ARG A 393 -12.48 -13.73 10.31
N SER A 394 -11.66 -13.53 9.28
CA SER A 394 -10.23 -13.28 9.44
C SER A 394 -9.95 -11.99 10.21
N PHE A 395 -10.75 -10.94 10.00
CA PHE A 395 -10.62 -9.71 10.77
C PHE A 395 -10.96 -9.92 12.25
N ALA A 396 -12.06 -10.62 12.54
CA ALA A 396 -12.49 -10.94 13.91
C ALA A 396 -11.49 -11.84 14.67
N SER A 397 -10.71 -12.66 13.95
CA SER A 397 -9.69 -13.53 14.56
C SER A 397 -8.34 -12.82 14.77
N ARG A 398 -7.94 -11.95 13.84
CA ARG A 398 -6.64 -11.25 13.87
C ARG A 398 -6.66 -9.96 14.68
N VAL A 399 -7.81 -9.30 14.73
CA VAL A 399 -8.01 -8.03 15.44
C VAL A 399 -9.17 -8.16 16.45
N PRO A 400 -9.10 -9.10 17.42
CA PRO A 400 -10.19 -9.30 18.36
C PRO A 400 -10.25 -8.16 19.39
N PHE A 401 -11.45 -7.66 19.61
CA PHE A 401 -11.77 -6.58 20.55
C PHE A 401 -11.19 -6.83 21.94
N SER A 402 -11.34 -8.05 22.47
CA SER A 402 -10.81 -8.43 23.78
C SER A 402 -9.30 -8.31 23.88
N THR A 403 -8.58 -8.60 22.80
CA THR A 403 -7.11 -8.49 22.77
C THR A 403 -6.69 -7.03 22.68
N ILE A 404 -7.37 -6.21 21.90
CA ILE A 404 -7.12 -4.76 21.86
C ILE A 404 -7.26 -4.18 23.26
N MET A 405 -8.39 -4.46 23.92
CA MET A 405 -8.66 -3.94 25.26
C MET A 405 -7.66 -4.46 26.29
N ALA A 406 -7.31 -5.75 26.28
CA ALA A 406 -6.35 -6.32 27.22
C ALA A 406 -4.92 -5.74 27.07
N HIS A 407 -4.52 -5.33 25.86
CA HIS A 407 -3.20 -4.73 25.63
C HIS A 407 -3.16 -3.22 25.92
N ARG A 408 -4.31 -2.53 25.84
CA ARG A 408 -4.39 -1.07 25.91
C ARG A 408 -4.97 -0.56 27.22
N VAL A 409 -5.76 -1.38 27.91
CA VAL A 409 -6.48 -1.01 29.12
C VAL A 409 -6.13 -1.98 30.25
N GLU A 410 -5.66 -1.44 31.36
CA GLU A 410 -5.53 -2.19 32.60
C GLU A 410 -6.90 -2.30 33.28
N PHE A 411 -7.49 -3.50 33.26
CA PHE A 411 -8.69 -3.79 34.05
C PHE A 411 -8.30 -4.32 35.44
N ALA A 412 -9.02 -3.91 36.47
CA ALA A 412 -8.97 -4.60 37.76
C ALA A 412 -9.57 -6.01 37.60
N GLU A 413 -8.98 -7.03 38.26
CA GLU A 413 -9.39 -8.44 38.13
C GLU A 413 -10.88 -8.71 38.41
N GLN A 414 -11.57 -7.81 39.10
CA GLN A 414 -12.99 -7.92 39.46
C GLN A 414 -13.96 -7.43 38.36
N ASP A 415 -13.49 -6.67 37.36
CA ASP A 415 -14.34 -5.98 36.37
C ASP A 415 -14.32 -6.62 34.97
N ALA A 416 -13.55 -7.68 34.77
CA ALA A 416 -13.28 -8.26 33.44
C ALA A 416 -14.52 -8.80 32.70
N ASN A 417 -15.63 -9.02 33.40
CA ASN A 417 -16.87 -9.56 32.83
C ASN A 417 -18.00 -8.53 32.71
N ASP A 418 -17.81 -7.31 33.23
CA ASP A 418 -18.83 -6.25 33.19
C ASP A 418 -18.59 -5.28 32.03
N THR A 419 -19.69 -4.78 31.49
CA THR A 419 -19.75 -3.95 30.27
C THR A 419 -19.98 -2.46 30.59
N TRP A 420 -19.91 -2.08 31.87
CA TRP A 420 -20.23 -0.73 32.36
C TRP A 420 -19.43 0.37 31.65
N TRP A 421 -18.16 0.09 31.33
CA TRP A 421 -17.23 1.03 30.69
C TRP A 421 -17.59 1.34 29.23
N THR A 422 -18.47 0.56 28.57
CA THR A 422 -18.84 0.84 27.17
C THR A 422 -19.63 2.15 26.99
N GLU A 423 -20.34 2.61 28.02
CA GLU A 423 -21.11 3.86 28.01
C GLU A 423 -20.50 4.96 28.87
N ASP A 424 -19.37 4.68 29.52
CA ASP A 424 -18.73 5.62 30.43
C ASP A 424 -17.81 6.59 29.67
N ALA A 425 -18.25 7.84 29.54
CA ALA A 425 -17.48 8.88 28.87
C ALA A 425 -16.18 9.26 29.61
N GLU A 426 -16.13 9.12 30.94
CA GLU A 426 -14.92 9.41 31.73
C GLU A 426 -13.85 8.33 31.49
N PHE A 427 -14.27 7.07 31.41
CA PHE A 427 -13.39 5.96 31.04
C PHE A 427 -12.70 6.23 29.69
N TRP A 428 -13.47 6.55 28.65
CA TRP A 428 -12.92 6.83 27.32
C TRP A 428 -12.11 8.12 27.26
N ALA A 429 -12.44 9.12 28.06
CA ALA A 429 -11.64 10.35 28.18
C ALA A 429 -10.24 10.03 28.72
N GLY A 430 -10.14 9.16 29.73
CA GLY A 430 -8.86 8.69 30.25
C GLY A 430 -8.01 7.96 29.19
N GLN A 431 -8.64 7.13 28.36
CA GLN A 431 -7.93 6.43 27.27
C GLN A 431 -7.43 7.37 26.17
N ILE A 432 -8.21 8.42 25.85
CA ILE A 432 -7.80 9.45 24.88
C ILE A 432 -6.63 10.27 25.42
N GLU A 433 -6.64 10.61 26.71
CA GLU A 433 -5.54 11.34 27.34
C GLU A 433 -4.26 10.48 27.37
N ALA A 434 -4.37 9.22 27.77
CA ALA A 434 -3.23 8.29 27.83
C ALA A 434 -2.60 8.02 26.46
N SER A 435 -3.39 7.97 25.40
CA SER A 435 -2.91 7.80 24.02
C SER A 435 -2.42 9.09 23.36
N GLY A 436 -2.75 10.26 23.91
CA GLY A 436 -2.45 11.55 23.27
C GLY A 436 -3.35 11.90 22.08
N ALA A 437 -4.42 11.13 21.83
CA ALA A 437 -5.33 11.28 20.69
C ALA A 437 -6.38 12.41 20.87
N LYS A 438 -5.91 13.64 21.17
CA LYS A 438 -6.74 14.78 21.58
C LYS A 438 -7.84 15.22 20.59
N SER A 439 -7.82 14.73 19.36
CA SER A 439 -8.82 15.04 18.33
C SER A 439 -10.12 14.25 18.45
N LEU A 440 -10.17 13.23 19.32
CA LEU A 440 -11.33 12.34 19.44
C LEU A 440 -12.30 12.77 20.55
N SER A 441 -13.58 12.50 20.33
CA SER A 441 -14.62 12.65 21.35
C SER A 441 -14.74 11.35 22.17
N PRO A 442 -14.73 11.41 23.53
CA PRO A 442 -14.90 10.22 24.37
C PRO A 442 -16.21 9.47 24.12
N SER A 443 -17.31 10.19 23.93
CA SER A 443 -18.62 9.59 23.66
C SER A 443 -18.65 8.88 22.30
N GLN A 444 -18.03 9.49 21.29
CA GLN A 444 -17.93 8.88 19.96
C GLN A 444 -17.06 7.63 19.99
N LEU A 445 -15.93 7.67 20.70
CA LEU A 445 -15.04 6.52 20.82
C LEU A 445 -15.73 5.33 21.49
N GLY A 446 -16.49 5.57 22.57
CA GLY A 446 -17.25 4.51 23.25
C GLY A 446 -18.34 3.91 22.36
N MET A 447 -19.02 4.74 21.57
CA MET A 447 -19.97 4.28 20.56
C MET A 447 -19.28 3.41 19.50
N GLU A 448 -18.19 3.88 18.91
CA GLU A 448 -17.43 3.14 17.88
C GLU A 448 -16.89 1.81 18.44
N ALA A 449 -16.38 1.80 19.68
CA ALA A 449 -15.91 0.59 20.35
C ALA A 449 -17.03 -0.42 20.58
N ARG A 450 -18.22 0.02 21.00
CA ARG A 450 -19.41 -0.82 21.11
C ARG A 450 -19.80 -1.41 19.76
N ALA A 451 -19.89 -0.58 18.72
CA ALA A 451 -20.25 -1.04 17.37
C ALA A 451 -19.24 -2.06 16.82
N PHE A 452 -17.94 -1.83 17.03
CA PHE A 452 -16.89 -2.78 16.65
C PHE A 452 -17.11 -4.14 17.31
N ARG A 453 -17.29 -4.15 18.64
CA ARG A 453 -17.51 -5.38 19.40
C ARG A 453 -18.79 -6.08 18.95
N ASP A 454 -19.87 -5.33 18.75
CA ASP A 454 -21.16 -5.85 18.34
C ASP A 454 -21.11 -6.51 16.95
N LEU A 455 -20.37 -5.92 16.01
CA LEU A 455 -20.13 -6.50 14.68
C LEU A 455 -19.23 -7.74 14.76
N GLU A 456 -18.20 -7.73 15.60
CA GLU A 456 -17.35 -8.89 15.86
C GLU A 456 -18.17 -10.07 16.43
N CYS A 457 -19.06 -9.80 17.40
CA CYS A 457 -19.95 -10.80 17.99
C CYS A 457 -20.87 -11.43 16.93
N LEU A 458 -21.40 -10.64 15.99
CA LEU A 458 -22.17 -11.17 14.86
C LEU A 458 -21.32 -12.14 14.03
N VAL A 459 -20.13 -11.73 13.62
CA VAL A 459 -19.25 -12.56 12.78
C VAL A 459 -18.90 -13.87 13.48
N LYS A 460 -18.53 -13.81 14.76
CA LYS A 460 -18.25 -14.99 15.58
C LYS A 460 -19.48 -15.88 15.75
N ALA A 461 -20.66 -15.30 15.93
CA ALA A 461 -21.91 -16.06 16.00
C ALA A 461 -22.17 -16.81 14.68
N LEU A 462 -22.02 -16.13 13.54
CA LEU A 462 -22.18 -16.74 12.22
C LEU A 462 -21.15 -17.86 11.97
N ASP A 463 -19.88 -17.65 12.32
CA ASP A 463 -18.82 -18.67 12.16
C ASP A 463 -19.10 -19.94 13.01
N THR A 464 -19.57 -19.75 14.25
CA THR A 464 -20.02 -20.89 15.07
C THR A 464 -21.24 -21.60 14.48
N MET A 465 -22.18 -20.87 13.87
CA MET A 465 -23.36 -21.46 13.23
C MET A 465 -23.01 -22.23 11.96
N GLU A 466 -22.08 -21.74 11.14
CA GLU A 466 -21.54 -22.48 9.98
C GLU A 466 -20.88 -23.79 10.43
N THR A 467 -20.05 -23.72 11.47
CA THR A 467 -19.39 -24.89 12.04
C THR A 467 -20.43 -25.91 12.52
N ILE A 468 -21.47 -25.47 13.22
CA ILE A 468 -22.55 -26.36 13.69
C ILE A 468 -23.38 -26.91 12.53
N ALA A 469 -23.65 -26.12 11.48
CA ALA A 469 -24.34 -26.59 10.27
C ALA A 469 -23.55 -27.73 9.61
N SER A 470 -22.23 -27.55 9.46
CA SER A 470 -21.33 -28.57 8.91
C SER A 470 -21.29 -29.84 9.77
N LEU A 471 -21.21 -29.68 11.10
CA LEU A 471 -21.32 -30.81 12.03
C LEU A 471 -22.69 -31.50 11.93
N THR A 472 -23.76 -30.74 11.69
CA THR A 472 -25.11 -31.29 11.52
C THR A 472 -25.18 -32.19 10.29
N GLU A 473 -24.65 -31.76 9.14
CA GLU A 473 -24.57 -32.58 7.93
C GLU A 473 -23.73 -33.84 8.15
N LEU A 474 -22.55 -33.72 8.77
CA LEU A 474 -21.71 -34.88 9.10
C LEU A 474 -22.45 -35.91 9.98
N SER A 475 -23.27 -35.44 10.93
CA SER A 475 -24.07 -36.33 11.78
C SER A 475 -25.22 -37.03 11.04
N LYS A 476 -25.67 -36.50 9.89
CA LYS A 476 -26.67 -37.14 9.03
C LYS A 476 -26.04 -38.23 8.18
N GLU A 477 -24.82 -38.00 7.70
CA GLU A 477 -24.08 -38.93 6.84
C GLU A 477 -23.53 -40.12 7.61
N ASP A 478 -23.04 -39.91 8.84
CA ASP A 478 -22.50 -40.97 9.69
C ASP A 478 -23.24 -41.08 11.03
N PRO A 479 -24.16 -42.06 11.18
CA PRO A 479 -24.84 -42.32 12.45
C PRO A 479 -23.92 -42.84 13.57
N SER A 480 -22.67 -43.20 13.26
CA SER A 480 -21.71 -43.80 14.19
C SER A 480 -20.74 -42.80 14.84
N VAL A 481 -21.07 -41.51 14.79
CA VAL A 481 -20.30 -40.41 15.40
C VAL A 481 -19.91 -40.66 16.87
N LYS A 482 -18.62 -40.54 17.16
CA LYS A 482 -18.00 -40.82 18.47
C LYS A 482 -18.31 -39.75 19.51
N ARG A 483 -18.04 -40.03 20.79
CA ARG A 483 -18.27 -39.09 21.91
C ARG A 483 -17.56 -37.74 21.75
N ASP A 484 -16.36 -37.74 21.18
CA ASP A 484 -15.56 -36.53 21.01
C ASP A 484 -16.21 -35.56 20.01
N PHE A 485 -16.91 -36.08 19.00
CA PHE A 485 -17.71 -35.28 18.08
C PHE A 485 -18.79 -34.47 18.82
N TRP A 486 -19.57 -35.13 19.69
CA TRP A 486 -20.60 -34.45 20.47
C TRP A 486 -20.05 -33.47 21.51
N THR A 487 -18.83 -33.73 21.99
CA THR A 487 -18.11 -32.77 22.84
C THR A 487 -17.76 -31.50 22.05
N LYS A 488 -17.30 -31.64 20.80
CA LYS A 488 -17.06 -30.52 19.90
C LYS A 488 -18.35 -29.73 19.63
N VAL A 489 -19.45 -30.41 19.26
CA VAL A 489 -20.77 -29.76 19.07
C VAL A 489 -21.19 -29.00 20.33
N GLY A 490 -21.01 -29.58 21.52
CA GLY A 490 -21.34 -28.93 22.79
C GLY A 490 -20.53 -27.65 23.06
N ASN A 491 -19.24 -27.66 22.72
CA ASN A 491 -18.38 -26.48 22.84
C ASN A 491 -18.81 -25.37 21.86
N GLU A 492 -19.07 -25.70 20.60
CA GLU A 492 -19.54 -24.72 19.61
C GLU A 492 -20.90 -24.12 19.97
N VAL A 493 -21.83 -24.95 20.48
CA VAL A 493 -23.12 -24.47 20.97
C VAL A 493 -22.96 -23.52 22.16
N LYS A 494 -21.98 -23.76 23.03
CA LYS A 494 -21.66 -22.86 24.13
C LYS A 494 -21.13 -21.52 23.59
N SER A 495 -20.18 -21.55 22.66
CA SER A 495 -19.63 -20.37 22.00
C SER A 495 -20.73 -19.56 21.28
N ALA A 496 -21.63 -20.23 20.56
CA ALA A 496 -22.75 -19.58 19.89
C ALA A 496 -23.64 -18.79 20.86
N LYS A 497 -23.92 -19.34 22.06
CA LYS A 497 -24.69 -18.65 23.10
C LYS A 497 -23.99 -17.39 23.60
N GLU A 498 -22.67 -17.47 23.82
CA GLU A 498 -21.84 -16.36 24.28
C GLU A 498 -21.82 -15.24 23.22
N HIS A 499 -21.65 -15.59 21.93
CA HIS A 499 -21.60 -14.63 20.84
C HIS A 499 -22.96 -14.03 20.46
N VAL A 500 -24.07 -14.75 20.61
CA VAL A 500 -25.42 -14.24 20.31
C VAL A 500 -25.97 -13.36 21.43
N ARG A 501 -25.56 -13.56 22.68
CA ARG A 501 -26.11 -12.79 23.82
C ARG A 501 -26.06 -11.27 23.63
N PRO A 502 -24.96 -10.64 23.15
CA PRO A 502 -24.93 -9.21 22.86
C PRO A 502 -25.89 -8.75 21.76
N LEU A 503 -26.33 -9.64 20.87
CA LEU A 503 -27.24 -9.31 19.76
C LEU A 503 -28.71 -9.15 20.22
N LEU A 504 -29.04 -9.62 21.43
CA LEU A 504 -30.43 -9.73 21.89
C LEU A 504 -31.04 -8.44 22.44
N LYS A 505 -30.25 -7.39 22.69
CA LYS A 505 -30.73 -6.14 23.26
C LYS A 505 -29.93 -4.95 22.75
N GLN A 506 -30.59 -4.00 22.10
CA GLN A 506 -30.01 -2.75 21.60
C GLN A 506 -28.78 -2.91 20.69
N TRP A 507 -28.63 -4.06 20.03
CA TRP A 507 -27.50 -4.35 19.14
C TRP A 507 -27.45 -3.37 17.94
N LEU A 508 -26.33 -2.69 17.73
CA LEU A 508 -26.19 -1.65 16.70
C LEU A 508 -27.26 -0.54 16.77
N ARG A 509 -27.80 -0.24 17.96
CA ARG A 509 -28.70 0.88 18.22
C ARG A 509 -27.98 1.99 19.00
N GLY A 510 -28.49 3.22 18.87
CA GLY A 510 -27.99 4.39 19.61
C GLY A 510 -26.99 5.27 18.85
N GLN A 511 -26.68 4.95 17.60
CA GLN A 511 -25.85 5.76 16.70
C GLN A 511 -26.68 6.19 15.50
N GLU A 512 -26.53 7.44 15.05
CA GLU A 512 -27.14 7.94 13.81
C GLU A 512 -26.33 7.43 12.61
N ASP A 513 -26.48 6.14 12.30
CA ASP A 513 -25.74 5.46 11.25
C ASP A 513 -26.66 4.52 10.44
N GLU A 514 -27.06 4.98 9.25
CA GLU A 514 -27.97 4.23 8.36
C GLU A 514 -27.41 2.87 7.94
N ASP A 515 -26.08 2.75 7.86
CA ASP A 515 -25.43 1.52 7.45
C ASP A 515 -25.52 0.45 8.53
N LEU A 516 -25.35 0.84 9.80
CA LEU A 516 -25.52 -0.06 10.94
C LEU A 516 -26.97 -0.50 11.10
N GLU A 517 -27.94 0.39 10.87
CA GLU A 517 -29.36 0.02 10.88
C GLU A 517 -29.70 -0.94 9.74
N ALA A 518 -29.19 -0.71 8.53
CA ALA A 518 -29.37 -1.61 7.40
C ALA A 518 -28.75 -3.00 7.65
N LEU A 519 -27.56 -3.05 8.25
CA LEU A 519 -26.93 -4.30 8.66
C LEU A 519 -27.75 -5.01 9.73
N ARG A 520 -28.30 -4.26 10.69
CA ARG A 520 -29.18 -4.82 11.71
C ARG A 520 -30.38 -5.52 11.10
N ASP A 521 -31.11 -4.83 10.23
CA ASP A 521 -32.31 -5.38 9.58
C ASP A 521 -31.99 -6.59 8.68
N MET A 522 -30.80 -6.61 8.09
CA MET A 522 -30.38 -7.68 7.20
C MET A 522 -29.92 -8.93 7.96
N TYR A 523 -29.09 -8.78 9.00
CA TYR A 523 -28.43 -9.89 9.68
C TYR A 523 -29.16 -10.39 10.92
N LEU A 524 -29.81 -9.52 11.71
CA LEU A 524 -30.39 -9.92 13.00
C LEU A 524 -31.47 -10.99 12.85
N PRO A 525 -32.49 -10.85 11.97
CA PRO A 525 -33.54 -11.85 11.84
C PRO A 525 -33.00 -13.20 11.35
N GLU A 526 -32.07 -13.15 10.40
CA GLU A 526 -31.45 -14.34 9.81
C GLU A 526 -30.60 -15.10 10.84
N THR A 527 -29.75 -14.39 11.56
CA THR A 527 -28.85 -14.95 12.59
C THR A 527 -29.64 -15.58 13.73
N LEU A 528 -30.73 -14.94 14.18
CA LEU A 528 -31.56 -15.49 15.25
C LEU A 528 -32.36 -16.72 14.81
N LEU A 529 -32.79 -16.80 13.55
CA LEU A 529 -33.41 -18.04 13.02
C LEU A 529 -32.41 -19.19 12.93
N ALA A 530 -31.18 -18.91 12.51
CA ALA A 530 -30.09 -19.87 12.52
C ALA A 530 -29.74 -20.31 13.95
N TYR A 531 -29.76 -19.37 14.92
CA TYR A 531 -29.54 -19.65 16.33
C TYR A 531 -30.64 -20.56 16.93
N VAL A 532 -31.91 -20.28 16.64
CA VAL A 532 -33.03 -21.15 17.08
C VAL A 532 -32.86 -22.57 16.52
N SER A 533 -32.44 -22.70 15.27
CA SER A 533 -32.18 -24.01 14.64
C SER A 533 -30.98 -24.73 15.28
N THR A 534 -29.93 -23.97 15.61
CA THR A 534 -28.77 -24.45 16.38
C THR A 534 -29.19 -24.99 17.75
N LEU A 535 -30.02 -24.24 18.50
CA LEU A 535 -30.55 -24.69 19.80
C LEU A 535 -31.48 -25.89 19.66
N HIS A 536 -32.27 -25.96 18.57
CA HIS A 536 -33.12 -27.11 18.28
C HIS A 536 -32.27 -28.37 18.10
N PHE A 537 -31.27 -28.32 17.23
CA PHE A 537 -30.35 -29.44 16.99
C PHE A 537 -29.62 -29.87 18.28
N ALA A 538 -29.11 -28.91 19.05
CA ALA A 538 -28.47 -29.19 20.33
C ALA A 538 -29.45 -29.74 21.38
N GLY A 539 -30.72 -29.36 21.29
CA GLY A 539 -31.82 -29.84 22.12
C GLY A 539 -32.13 -31.32 21.90
N THR A 540 -32.09 -31.77 20.65
CA THR A 540 -32.35 -33.17 20.27
C THR A 540 -31.15 -34.07 20.47
N THR A 541 -29.93 -33.56 20.31
CA THR A 541 -28.71 -34.38 20.28
C THR A 541 -27.86 -34.33 21.55
N LEU A 542 -27.85 -33.20 22.28
CA LEU A 542 -27.01 -33.02 23.47
C LEU A 542 -27.83 -33.04 24.77
N THR A 543 -28.65 -32.01 24.99
CA THR A 543 -29.42 -31.84 26.22
C THR A 543 -30.68 -31.02 25.97
N ARG A 544 -31.78 -31.40 26.64
CA ARG A 544 -33.07 -30.69 26.56
C ARG A 544 -32.99 -29.27 27.11
N ASP A 545 -31.93 -28.93 27.84
CA ASP A 545 -31.74 -27.57 28.37
C ASP A 545 -31.61 -26.54 27.25
N ASN A 546 -31.13 -26.92 26.07
CA ASN A 546 -31.08 -26.03 24.90
C ASN A 546 -32.48 -25.66 24.37
N PHE A 547 -33.48 -26.54 24.54
CA PHE A 547 -34.87 -26.18 24.22
C PHE A 547 -35.45 -25.17 25.23
N LEU A 548 -35.09 -25.31 26.50
CA LEU A 548 -35.51 -24.36 27.54
C LEU A 548 -34.89 -22.98 27.29
N GLU A 549 -33.62 -22.93 26.88
CA GLU A 549 -32.98 -21.69 26.42
C GLU A 549 -33.67 -21.10 25.18
N CYS A 550 -34.14 -21.94 24.26
CA CYS A 550 -34.92 -21.47 23.11
C CYS A 550 -36.27 -20.85 23.55
N MET A 551 -36.90 -21.37 24.60
CA MET A 551 -38.12 -20.77 25.18
C MET A 551 -37.83 -19.48 25.95
N GLU A 552 -36.68 -19.40 26.62
CA GLU A 552 -36.22 -18.15 27.24
C GLU A 552 -35.95 -17.08 26.18
N LEU A 553 -35.30 -17.44 25.07
CA LEU A 553 -35.13 -16.55 23.92
C LEU A 553 -36.46 -16.05 23.38
N ALA A 554 -37.48 -16.92 23.28
CA ALA A 554 -38.82 -16.51 22.89
C ALA A 554 -39.43 -15.48 23.87
N ALA A 555 -39.19 -15.65 25.17
CA ALA A 555 -39.61 -14.68 26.18
C ALA A 555 -38.84 -13.35 26.07
N THR A 556 -37.53 -13.38 25.83
CA THR A 556 -36.70 -12.19 25.58
C THR A 556 -37.20 -11.42 24.34
N VAL A 557 -37.49 -12.12 23.25
CA VAL A 557 -38.02 -11.50 22.04
C VAL A 557 -39.42 -10.91 22.28
N ALA A 558 -40.25 -11.55 23.11
CA ALA A 558 -41.61 -11.10 23.42
C ALA A 558 -41.69 -10.04 24.55
N GLU A 559 -40.56 -9.58 25.10
CA GLU A 559 -40.53 -8.56 26.14
C GLU A 559 -41.16 -7.24 25.63
N LYS A 560 -41.82 -6.49 26.53
CA LYS A 560 -42.65 -5.32 26.18
C LYS A 560 -41.90 -4.23 25.40
N ASP A 561 -40.59 -4.12 25.62
CA ASP A 561 -39.71 -3.13 24.99
C ASP A 561 -38.59 -3.81 24.16
N SER A 562 -38.87 -5.01 23.63
CA SER A 562 -37.93 -5.78 22.81
C SER A 562 -37.70 -5.16 21.44
N ASP A 563 -36.50 -4.65 21.20
CA ASP A 563 -36.07 -4.10 19.92
C ASP A 563 -35.86 -5.18 18.84
N VAL A 564 -35.82 -6.45 19.23
CA VAL A 564 -35.66 -7.60 18.34
C VAL A 564 -36.98 -7.95 17.63
N ALA A 565 -38.10 -7.91 18.35
CA ALA A 565 -39.42 -8.19 17.78
C ALA A 565 -39.76 -7.23 16.64
N ASP A 566 -39.49 -5.94 16.84
CA ASP A 566 -39.71 -4.90 15.83
C ASP A 566 -38.89 -5.16 14.55
N CYS A 567 -37.65 -5.64 14.69
CA CYS A 567 -36.79 -5.99 13.56
C CYS A 567 -37.37 -7.16 12.75
N PHE A 568 -37.88 -8.21 13.41
CA PHE A 568 -38.56 -9.33 12.74
C PHE A 568 -39.86 -8.93 12.05
N MET A 569 -40.60 -7.98 12.62
CA MET A 569 -41.81 -7.42 12.01
C MET A 569 -41.46 -6.61 10.77
N LYS A 570 -40.44 -5.74 10.85
CA LYS A 570 -39.92 -4.95 9.71
C LYS A 570 -39.43 -5.86 8.57
N ALA A 571 -38.75 -6.96 8.90
CA ALA A 571 -38.27 -7.92 7.93
C ALA A 571 -39.37 -8.85 7.36
N ALA A 572 -40.61 -8.79 7.90
CA ALA A 572 -41.72 -9.69 7.58
C ALA A 572 -41.44 -11.19 7.84
N ARG A 573 -40.62 -11.51 8.85
CA ARG A 573 -40.17 -12.88 9.17
C ARG A 573 -40.64 -13.42 10.52
N MET A 574 -41.52 -12.68 11.21
CA MET A 574 -42.08 -13.11 12.49
C MET A 574 -42.75 -14.49 12.42
N LYS A 575 -43.41 -14.81 11.29
CA LYS A 575 -44.00 -16.13 11.07
C LYS A 575 -42.96 -17.25 11.14
N GLU A 576 -41.82 -17.08 10.48
CA GLU A 576 -40.74 -18.09 10.48
C GLU A 576 -40.19 -18.32 11.88
N LEU A 577 -40.06 -17.25 12.66
CA LEU A 577 -39.57 -17.29 14.03
C LEU A 577 -40.54 -18.05 14.95
N VAL A 578 -41.83 -17.72 14.90
CA VAL A 578 -42.87 -18.40 15.69
C VAL A 578 -42.99 -19.87 15.32
N GLU A 579 -42.93 -20.22 14.03
CA GLU A 579 -42.91 -21.62 13.59
C GLU A 579 -41.71 -22.39 14.15
N SER A 580 -40.55 -21.75 14.21
CA SER A 580 -39.31 -22.36 14.73
C SER A 580 -39.39 -22.56 16.26
N PHE A 581 -39.93 -21.60 17.01
CA PHE A 581 -40.21 -21.76 18.43
C PHE A 581 -41.26 -22.83 18.71
N ALA A 582 -42.35 -22.87 17.92
CA ALA A 582 -43.38 -23.89 18.04
C ALA A 582 -42.82 -25.29 17.77
N ALA A 583 -41.90 -25.44 16.81
CA ALA A 583 -41.21 -26.70 16.55
C ALA A 583 -40.30 -27.12 17.72
N CYS A 584 -39.56 -26.19 18.33
CA CYS A 584 -38.77 -26.45 19.53
C CYS A 584 -39.66 -26.88 20.72
N SER A 585 -40.77 -26.18 20.94
CA SER A 585 -41.75 -26.50 21.99
C SER A 585 -42.38 -27.89 21.78
N LYS A 586 -42.78 -28.21 20.54
CA LYS A 586 -43.29 -29.54 20.17
C LYS A 586 -42.25 -30.63 20.40
N ALA A 587 -40.99 -30.39 20.01
CA ALA A 587 -39.90 -31.34 20.23
C ALA A 587 -39.62 -31.56 21.73
N LEU A 588 -39.66 -30.50 22.54
CA LEU A 588 -39.54 -30.57 24.00
C LEU A 588 -40.67 -31.39 24.64
N ALA A 589 -41.91 -31.21 24.17
CA ALA A 589 -43.07 -31.97 24.64
C ALA A 589 -42.97 -33.46 24.27
N ILE A 590 -42.60 -33.79 23.03
CA ILE A 590 -42.42 -35.18 22.57
C ILE A 590 -41.29 -35.86 23.34
N ALA A 591 -40.15 -35.19 23.51
CA ALA A 591 -39.02 -35.73 24.26
C ALA A 591 -39.38 -36.02 25.73
N SER A 592 -40.33 -35.29 26.32
CA SER A 592 -40.77 -35.49 27.70
C SER A 592 -41.52 -36.82 27.92
N GLY A 593 -41.96 -37.51 26.86
CA GLY A 593 -42.63 -38.82 26.94
C GLY A 593 -41.71 -40.03 27.10
N GLU A 594 -40.42 -39.94 26.76
CA GLU A 594 -39.47 -41.05 26.90
C GLU A 594 -38.90 -41.13 28.33
N LYS A 595 -39.30 -42.18 29.08
CA LYS A 595 -38.76 -42.55 30.39
C LYS A 595 -37.27 -42.92 30.31
N LYS A 596 -36.37 -41.94 30.29
CA LYS A 596 -34.99 -42.12 30.75
C LYS A 596 -34.78 -41.29 32.02
N ALA A 597 -34.37 -42.01 33.06
CA ALA A 597 -34.22 -41.66 34.47
C ALA A 597 -34.07 -40.17 34.79
N ALA A 598 -34.87 -39.73 35.77
CA ALA A 598 -34.71 -38.49 36.51
C ALA A 598 -33.32 -38.42 37.17
N GLY A 599 -32.36 -37.83 36.46
CA GLY A 599 -31.10 -37.36 37.03
C GLY A 599 -31.29 -36.00 37.68
N SER A 600 -30.70 -35.83 38.86
CA SER A 600 -30.64 -34.63 39.71
C SER A 600 -30.78 -33.28 38.98
N SER A 601 -31.62 -32.38 39.51
CA SER A 601 -31.78 -31.00 39.03
C SER A 601 -30.42 -30.32 38.86
N SER A 602 -30.12 -29.79 37.67
CA SER A 602 -28.89 -29.00 37.47
C SER A 602 -28.98 -27.69 38.26
N LYS A 603 -27.83 -27.16 38.70
CA LYS A 603 -27.74 -25.84 39.36
C LYS A 603 -28.42 -24.74 38.53
N LYS A 604 -28.26 -24.82 37.20
CA LYS A 604 -28.86 -23.91 36.21
C LYS A 604 -30.40 -23.99 36.20
N LEU A 605 -30.99 -25.17 36.33
CA LEU A 605 -32.45 -25.34 36.42
C LEU A 605 -33.03 -24.59 37.64
N ARG A 606 -32.31 -24.59 38.77
CA ARG A 606 -32.74 -23.89 39.99
C ARG A 606 -32.53 -22.38 39.91
N GLU A 607 -31.42 -21.92 39.33
CA GLU A 607 -31.10 -20.49 39.16
C GLU A 607 -32.05 -19.79 38.17
N MET A 608 -32.37 -20.46 37.06
CA MET A 608 -33.24 -19.90 36.01
C MET A 608 -34.73 -20.18 36.24
N GLY A 609 -35.09 -20.89 37.32
CA GLY A 609 -36.48 -21.26 37.61
C GLY A 609 -37.14 -22.20 36.59
N TRP A 610 -36.35 -22.84 35.73
CA TRP A 610 -36.88 -23.72 34.69
C TRP A 610 -37.48 -24.99 35.27
N SER A 611 -38.62 -25.42 34.74
CA SER A 611 -39.20 -26.73 35.04
C SER A 611 -39.48 -27.51 33.75
N ARG A 612 -39.04 -28.77 33.73
CA ARG A 612 -39.34 -29.72 32.67
C ARG A 612 -40.75 -30.30 32.79
N ASP A 613 -41.35 -30.23 33.97
CA ASP A 613 -42.64 -30.87 34.28
C ASP A 613 -43.81 -30.19 33.58
N LEU A 614 -43.71 -28.87 33.33
CA LEU A 614 -44.72 -28.08 32.64
C LEU A 614 -45.01 -28.57 31.21
N TRP A 615 -44.03 -29.24 30.59
CA TRP A 615 -44.05 -29.71 29.21
C TRP A 615 -44.23 -31.23 29.09
N SER A 616 -44.41 -31.94 30.21
CA SER A 616 -44.65 -33.37 30.23
C SER A 616 -46.11 -33.68 29.87
N VAL A 617 -46.35 -34.09 28.63
CA VAL A 617 -47.68 -34.57 28.22
C VAL A 617 -47.84 -35.99 28.74
N LYS A 618 -48.58 -36.17 29.84
CA LYS A 618 -49.01 -37.50 30.30
C LYS A 618 -50.04 -38.03 29.32
N HIS A 619 -49.72 -39.15 28.67
CA HIS A 619 -50.71 -39.97 27.96
C HIS A 619 -51.56 -40.77 28.93
#